data_AF-A0A2H0SMR4-F1
#
_entry.id   AF-A0A2H0SMR4-F1
#
_cell.length_a   1.000
_cell.length_b   1.000
_cell.length_c   1.000
_cell.angle_alpha   90.00
_cell.angle_beta   90.00
_cell.angle_gamma   90.00
#
_symmetry.space_group_name_H-M   'P 1'
#
loop_
_entity.id
_entity.type
_entity.pdbx_description
1 polymer ?
#
loop_
_entity_poly.entity_id
_entity_poly.type
_entity_poly.pdbx_seq_one_letter_code
_entity_poly.pdbx_strand_id
1 'polypeptide(L)'
;MPETTKCPKCNAPLSEVTETPSGRKLQRCSTGTWNKETRQTDGCDYVLWLAVDPEPLDEKCPKCNAPLVLQITRFGKKMKKCSTNTWDPTTKTASGCDFVEWINGTTEPTDETCPECDEPLVIFTTAKGKRMKKCSTSGWDKETRQATGCTYIEWLNAGK
;
A
#
# COMPACT_ATOMS: atom_id res chain seq x y z
N MET A 1 -1.68 -0.53 23.45
CA MET A 1 -0.53 -0.21 22.59
C MET A 1 0.39 0.69 23.41
N PRO A 2 1.71 0.46 23.50
CA PRO A 2 2.56 1.36 24.26
C PRO A 2 2.65 2.70 23.52
N GLU A 3 2.04 3.73 24.08
CA GLU A 3 2.19 5.14 23.73
C GLU A 3 3.69 5.48 23.90
N THR A 4 4.49 5.24 22.86
CA THR A 4 5.92 5.53 22.91
C THR A 4 6.07 7.04 22.84
N THR A 5 6.08 7.68 24.01
CA THR A 5 6.11 9.15 24.11
C THR A 5 7.48 9.74 23.75
N LYS A 6 8.54 8.91 23.70
CA LYS A 6 9.92 9.34 23.52
C LYS A 6 10.54 8.77 22.25
N CYS A 7 11.33 9.58 21.57
CA CYS A 7 12.12 9.20 20.41
C CYS A 7 13.20 8.17 20.81
N PRO A 8 13.30 7.00 20.16
CA PRO A 8 14.33 6.00 20.46
C PRO A 8 15.74 6.42 20.01
N LYS A 9 15.87 7.45 19.16
CA LYS A 9 17.18 7.94 18.68
C LYS A 9 17.80 8.97 19.62
N CYS A 10 17.01 9.91 20.14
CA CYS A 10 17.52 11.04 20.93
C CYS A 10 16.81 11.25 22.28
N ASN A 11 15.86 10.37 22.64
CA ASN A 11 15.09 10.39 23.88
C ASN A 11 14.22 11.66 24.10
N ALA A 12 14.18 12.56 23.12
CA ALA A 12 13.30 13.73 23.08
C ALA A 12 11.82 13.31 22.93
N PRO A 13 10.85 14.15 23.34
CA PRO A 13 9.45 13.84 23.15
C PRO A 13 9.08 13.75 21.66
N LEU A 14 8.05 12.98 21.35
CA LEU A 14 7.44 13.00 20.02
C LEU A 14 6.45 14.16 19.89
N SER A 15 6.30 14.67 18.67
CA SER A 15 5.31 15.69 18.32
C SER A 15 3.89 15.14 18.39
N GLU A 16 2.91 16.03 18.26
CA GLU A 16 1.52 15.66 18.03
C GLU A 16 1.36 14.80 16.77
N VAL A 17 0.26 14.04 16.73
CA VAL A 17 -0.10 13.18 15.62
C VAL A 17 -0.48 14.04 14.42
N THR A 18 0.27 13.92 13.34
CA THR A 18 0.00 14.58 12.06
C THR A 18 -0.50 13.57 11.03
N GLU A 19 -1.40 13.98 10.16
CA GLU A 19 -1.93 13.16 9.07
C GLU A 19 -1.33 13.56 7.72
N THR A 20 -0.94 12.58 6.91
CA THR A 20 -0.49 12.82 5.53
C THR A 20 -1.70 13.02 4.60
N PRO A 21 -1.53 13.61 3.40
CA PRO A 21 -2.61 13.67 2.39
C PRO A 21 -3.19 12.29 1.99
N SER A 22 -2.45 11.22 2.29
CA SER A 22 -2.88 9.83 2.08
C SER A 22 -3.60 9.21 3.28
N GLY A 23 -3.93 10.00 4.31
CA GLY A 23 -4.65 9.55 5.50
C GLY A 23 -3.80 8.84 6.55
N ARG A 24 -2.47 8.86 6.43
CA ARG A 24 -1.59 8.12 7.34
C ARG A 24 -1.17 9.00 8.50
N LYS A 25 -1.30 8.47 9.72
CA LYS A 25 -0.94 9.16 10.95
C LYS A 25 0.51 8.88 11.33
N LEU A 26 1.23 9.93 11.73
CA LEU A 26 2.62 9.85 12.15
C LEU A 26 2.93 10.86 13.26
N GLN A 27 3.97 10.59 14.03
CA GLN A 27 4.57 11.53 14.96
C GLN A 27 6.05 11.71 14.60
N ARG A 28 6.53 12.94 14.63
CA ARG A 28 7.94 13.26 14.39
C ARG A 28 8.66 13.46 15.71
N CYS A 29 9.98 13.37 15.70
CA CYS A 29 10.76 13.81 16.84
C CYS A 29 10.57 15.33 17.06
N SER A 30 10.40 15.78 18.31
CA SER A 30 10.23 17.21 18.61
C SER A 30 11.46 18.05 18.24
N THR A 31 12.63 17.43 18.16
CA THR A 31 13.90 18.07 17.76
C THR A 31 14.15 18.04 16.25
N GLY A 32 13.25 17.42 15.48
CA GLY A 32 13.35 17.30 14.02
C GLY A 32 12.34 18.18 13.31
N THR A 33 12.83 19.09 12.47
CA THR A 33 11.98 19.96 11.66
C THR A 33 12.09 19.57 10.20
N TRP A 34 10.95 19.26 9.56
CA TRP A 34 10.92 18.96 8.13
C TRP A 34 10.94 20.25 7.31
N ASN A 35 11.96 20.41 6.48
CA ASN A 35 12.06 21.50 5.53
C ASN A 35 11.47 21.07 4.17
N LYS A 36 10.41 21.75 3.73
CA LYS A 36 9.68 21.43 2.49
C LYS A 36 10.46 21.78 1.23
N GLU A 37 11.32 22.80 1.28
CA GLU A 37 12.09 23.27 0.13
C GLU A 37 13.25 22.33 -0.19
N THR A 38 14.02 21.96 0.83
CA THR A 38 15.17 21.03 0.69
C THR A 38 14.74 19.56 0.71
N ARG A 39 13.50 19.26 1.14
CA ARG A 39 13.00 17.90 1.40
C ARG A 39 13.91 17.12 2.36
N GLN A 40 14.48 17.84 3.32
CA GLN A 40 15.37 17.29 4.35
C GLN A 40 14.81 17.59 5.74
N THR A 41 15.24 16.82 6.73
CA THR A 41 14.91 17.08 8.13
C THR A 41 16.12 17.69 8.81
N ASP A 42 15.96 18.88 9.37
CA ASP A 42 16.96 19.51 10.21
C ASP A 42 16.82 18.96 11.64
N GLY A 43 17.88 18.39 12.19
CA GLY A 43 17.88 17.77 13.52
C GLY A 43 17.60 16.26 13.49
N CYS A 44 16.68 15.77 14.32
CA CYS A 44 16.40 14.34 14.42
C CYS A 44 15.41 13.86 13.36
N ASP A 45 15.84 12.97 12.49
CA ASP A 45 15.08 12.38 11.37
C ASP A 45 14.06 11.29 11.78
N TYR A 46 13.88 11.05 13.08
CA TYR A 46 13.01 9.97 13.54
C TYR A 46 11.53 10.28 13.30
N VAL A 47 10.83 9.32 12.69
CA VAL A 47 9.39 9.36 12.45
C VAL A 47 8.77 8.06 12.94
N LEU A 48 7.81 8.17 13.86
CA LEU A 48 6.95 7.08 14.29
C LEU A 48 5.71 7.04 13.40
N TRP A 49 5.53 5.97 12.65
CA TRP A 49 4.31 5.73 11.88
C TRP A 49 3.31 4.97 12.73
N LEU A 50 2.12 5.54 12.92
CA LEU A 50 1.05 4.86 13.64
C LEU A 50 0.39 3.83 12.72
N ALA A 51 -0.01 2.70 13.30
CA ALA A 51 -0.73 1.68 12.57
C ALA A 51 -2.10 2.21 12.15
N VAL A 52 -2.55 1.86 10.94
CA VAL A 52 -3.91 2.14 10.49
C VAL A 52 -4.80 1.02 11.03
N ASP A 53 -5.86 1.41 11.74
CA ASP A 53 -6.82 0.44 12.25
C ASP A 53 -7.53 -0.28 11.10
N PRO A 54 -7.73 -1.61 11.21
CA PRO A 54 -8.42 -2.37 10.18
C PRO A 54 -9.90 -2.01 10.13
N GLU A 55 -10.44 -1.83 8.93
CA GLU A 55 -11.87 -1.55 8.73
C GLU A 55 -12.64 -2.87 8.56
N PRO A 56 -13.76 -3.09 9.27
CA PRO A 56 -14.56 -4.29 9.09
C PRO A 56 -15.21 -4.32 7.70
N LEU A 57 -15.30 -5.51 7.11
CA LEU A 57 -16.01 -5.78 5.86
C LEU A 57 -17.25 -6.64 6.14
N ASP A 58 -18.28 -6.51 5.30
CA ASP A 58 -19.51 -7.32 5.39
C ASP A 58 -19.32 -8.77 4.89
N GLU A 59 -18.15 -9.08 4.32
CA GLU A 59 -17.80 -10.39 3.78
C GLU A 59 -17.29 -11.34 4.89
N LYS A 60 -17.64 -12.62 4.78
CA LYS A 60 -17.16 -13.67 5.71
C LYS A 60 -15.98 -14.42 5.13
N CYS A 61 -15.08 -14.86 6.02
CA CYS A 61 -13.92 -15.66 5.67
C CYS A 61 -14.36 -17.04 5.15
N PRO A 62 -13.89 -17.47 3.96
CA PRO A 62 -14.29 -18.75 3.37
C PRO A 62 -13.75 -19.97 4.16
N LYS A 63 -12.76 -19.78 5.02
CA LYS A 63 -12.15 -20.88 5.81
C LYS A 63 -12.78 -21.08 7.19
N CYS A 64 -13.16 -20.00 7.86
CA CYS A 64 -13.64 -20.07 9.26
C CYS A 64 -14.93 -19.28 9.53
N ASN A 65 -15.53 -18.68 8.49
CA ASN A 65 -16.79 -17.93 8.56
C ASN A 65 -16.78 -16.68 9.47
N ALA A 66 -15.63 -16.34 10.06
CA ALA A 66 -15.42 -15.11 10.80
C ALA A 66 -15.42 -13.88 9.85
N PRO A 67 -15.73 -12.66 10.34
CA PRO A 67 -15.76 -11.48 9.48
C PRO A 67 -14.39 -11.18 8.88
N LEU A 68 -14.36 -10.70 7.64
CA LEU A 68 -13.16 -10.16 7.01
C LEU A 68 -12.94 -8.72 7.43
N VAL A 69 -11.68 -8.31 7.42
CA VAL A 69 -11.29 -6.92 7.66
C VAL A 69 -10.37 -6.44 6.55
N LEU A 70 -10.56 -5.19 6.13
CA LEU A 70 -9.68 -4.48 5.23
C LEU A 70 -8.50 -3.94 6.04
N GLN A 71 -7.30 -4.43 5.77
CA GLN A 71 -6.07 -3.93 6.39
C GLN A 71 -5.18 -3.27 5.34
N ILE A 72 -4.57 -2.15 5.74
CA ILE A 72 -3.55 -1.46 4.96
C ILE A 72 -2.20 -1.73 5.60
N THR A 73 -1.27 -2.26 4.81
CA THR A 73 0.11 -2.48 5.27
C THR A 73 0.87 -1.16 5.44
N ARG A 74 2.01 -1.18 6.13
CA ARG A 74 2.92 -0.02 6.25
C ARG A 74 3.33 0.60 4.91
N PHE A 75 3.27 -0.18 3.83
CA PHE A 75 3.63 0.24 2.48
C PHE A 75 2.43 0.74 1.66
N GLY A 76 1.24 0.82 2.27
CA GLY A 76 0.01 1.28 1.62
C GLY A 76 -0.66 0.24 0.71
N LYS A 77 -0.21 -1.02 0.74
CA LYS A 77 -0.91 -2.11 0.05
C LYS A 77 -2.13 -2.53 0.87
N LYS A 78 -3.27 -2.69 0.20
CA LYS A 78 -4.55 -3.13 0.79
C LYS A 78 -4.67 -4.64 0.69
N MET A 79 -5.20 -5.27 1.72
CA MET A 79 -5.53 -6.70 1.74
C MET A 79 -6.77 -6.95 2.59
N LYS A 80 -7.57 -7.94 2.19
CA LYS A 80 -8.62 -8.51 3.03
C LYS A 80 -7.97 -9.62 3.86
N LYS A 81 -8.12 -9.59 5.17
CA LYS A 81 -7.66 -10.68 6.03
C LYS A 81 -8.78 -11.14 6.94
N CYS A 82 -8.69 -12.36 7.45
CA CYS A 82 -9.59 -12.81 8.50
C CYS A 82 -9.42 -11.94 9.76
N SER A 83 -10.52 -11.57 10.41
CA SER A 83 -10.50 -10.88 11.72
C SER A 83 -9.73 -11.64 12.79
N THR A 84 -9.72 -12.98 12.74
CA THR A 84 -8.98 -13.81 13.69
C THR A 84 -7.47 -13.87 13.39
N ASN A 85 -7.03 -13.37 12.24
CA ASN A 85 -5.62 -13.40 11.85
C ASN A 85 -4.83 -12.34 12.63
N THR A 86 -4.01 -12.80 13.56
CA THR A 86 -3.18 -11.95 14.42
C THR A 86 -1.71 -12.18 14.11
N TRP A 87 -0.96 -11.09 13.98
CA TRP A 87 0.49 -11.14 13.77
C TRP A 87 1.19 -10.80 15.09
N ASP A 88 2.03 -11.70 15.58
CA ASP A 88 2.92 -11.42 16.71
C ASP A 88 4.23 -10.81 16.19
N PRO A 89 4.52 -9.52 16.47
CA PRO A 89 5.74 -8.86 16.02
C PRO A 89 7.01 -9.38 16.70
N THR A 90 6.91 -9.98 17.88
CA THR A 90 8.05 -10.48 18.67
C THR A 90 8.56 -11.79 18.09
N THR A 91 7.67 -12.75 17.90
CA THR A 91 7.99 -14.07 17.33
C THR A 91 7.98 -14.08 15.81
N LYS A 92 7.42 -13.04 15.18
CA LYS A 92 7.20 -12.94 13.72
C LYS A 92 6.38 -14.11 13.19
N THR A 93 5.35 -14.51 13.94
CA THR A 93 4.44 -15.60 13.56
C THR A 93 3.01 -15.09 13.44
N ALA A 94 2.26 -15.67 12.51
CA ALA A 94 0.82 -15.45 12.41
C ALA A 94 0.09 -16.52 13.23
N SER A 95 -0.93 -16.12 13.97
CA SER A 95 -1.83 -16.99 14.71
C SER A 95 -3.28 -16.78 14.25
N GLY A 96 -4.10 -17.83 14.40
CA GLY A 96 -5.50 -17.86 13.94
C GLY A 96 -5.65 -18.29 12.47
N CYS A 97 -6.76 -17.89 11.83
CA CYS A 97 -7.00 -18.21 10.43
C CYS A 97 -6.01 -17.51 9.51
N ASP A 98 -5.41 -18.26 8.57
CA ASP A 98 -4.39 -17.81 7.63
C ASP A 98 -4.95 -17.14 6.35
N PHE A 99 -6.26 -16.91 6.28
CA PHE A 99 -6.88 -16.31 5.10
C PHE A 99 -6.44 -14.85 4.92
N VAL A 100 -5.77 -14.60 3.79
CA VAL A 100 -5.33 -13.28 3.32
C VAL A 100 -5.51 -13.21 1.82
N GLU A 101 -6.19 -12.17 1.35
CA GLU A 101 -6.40 -11.87 -0.06
C GLU A 101 -5.88 -10.46 -0.36
N TRP A 102 -4.94 -10.37 -1.30
CA TRP A 102 -4.38 -9.09 -1.71
C TRP A 102 -5.28 -8.40 -2.73
N ILE A 103 -5.63 -7.14 -2.46
CA ILE A 103 -6.37 -6.33 -3.42
C ILE A 103 -5.36 -5.79 -4.44
N ASN A 104 -5.26 -6.49 -5.57
CA ASN A 104 -4.45 -6.08 -6.71
C ASN A 104 -5.27 -5.23 -7.68
N GLY A 105 -4.61 -4.67 -8.70
CA GLY A 105 -5.33 -4.01 -9.79
C GLY A 105 -6.15 -5.00 -10.63
N THR A 106 -7.27 -4.56 -11.17
CA THR A 106 -8.13 -5.35 -12.06
C THR A 106 -7.79 -5.08 -13.52
N THR A 107 -7.96 -6.09 -14.36
CA THR A 107 -7.75 -6.00 -15.81
C THR A 107 -9.06 -6.30 -16.52
N GLU A 108 -9.49 -5.40 -17.39
CA GLU A 108 -10.68 -5.54 -18.22
C GLU A 108 -10.25 -5.62 -19.70
N PRO A 109 -10.79 -6.55 -20.51
CA PRO A 109 -10.49 -6.59 -21.94
C PRO A 109 -11.04 -5.35 -22.66
N THR A 110 -10.44 -4.98 -23.77
CA THR A 110 -10.89 -3.88 -24.64
C THR A 110 -10.81 -4.33 -26.10
N ASP A 111 -11.66 -3.79 -26.96
CA ASP A 111 -11.71 -4.12 -28.39
C ASP A 111 -10.64 -3.38 -29.24
N GLU A 112 -9.75 -2.64 -28.60
CA GLU A 112 -8.69 -1.85 -29.26
C GLU A 112 -7.39 -2.66 -29.39
N THR A 113 -6.64 -2.43 -30.47
CA THR A 113 -5.34 -3.08 -30.72
C THR A 113 -4.18 -2.17 -30.35
N CYS A 114 -3.06 -2.78 -29.97
CA CYS A 114 -1.84 -2.08 -29.59
C CYS A 114 -1.13 -1.51 -30.83
N PRO A 115 -0.78 -0.21 -30.86
CA PRO A 115 -0.11 0.40 -32.01
C PRO A 115 1.36 -0.05 -32.18
N GLU A 116 1.97 -0.69 -31.19
CA GLU A 116 3.36 -1.15 -31.26
C GLU A 116 3.51 -2.62 -31.69
N CYS A 117 2.50 -3.45 -31.44
CA CYS A 117 2.60 -4.90 -31.65
C CYS A 117 1.31 -5.60 -32.08
N ASP A 118 0.25 -4.84 -32.42
CA ASP A 118 -1.06 -5.31 -32.93
C ASP A 118 -1.88 -6.24 -32.02
N GLU A 119 -1.35 -6.63 -30.87
CA GLU A 119 -2.03 -7.42 -29.83
C GLU A 119 -3.14 -6.61 -29.11
N PRO A 120 -4.17 -7.24 -28.52
CA PRO A 120 -5.28 -6.53 -27.89
C PRO A 120 -4.83 -5.72 -26.67
N LEU A 121 -5.43 -4.53 -26.49
CA LEU A 121 -5.25 -3.70 -25.32
C LEU A 121 -6.16 -4.15 -24.17
N VAL A 122 -5.70 -3.93 -22.96
CA VAL A 122 -6.47 -4.17 -21.74
C VAL A 122 -6.51 -2.91 -20.88
N ILE A 123 -7.66 -2.62 -20.28
CA ILE A 123 -7.79 -1.56 -19.28
C ILE A 123 -7.39 -2.13 -17.93
N PHE A 124 -6.26 -1.65 -17.40
CA PHE A 124 -5.79 -1.98 -16.08
C PHE A 124 -6.16 -0.86 -15.10
N THR A 125 -6.91 -1.20 -14.06
CA THR A 125 -7.24 -0.31 -12.95
C THR A 125 -6.34 -0.66 -11.77
N THR A 126 -5.46 0.26 -11.39
CA THR A 126 -4.58 0.09 -10.22
C THR A 126 -5.37 0.03 -8.91
N ALA A 127 -4.77 -0.52 -7.85
CA ALA A 127 -5.38 -0.53 -6.51
C ALA A 127 -5.71 0.86 -5.92
N LYS A 128 -5.19 1.94 -6.53
CA LYS A 128 -5.50 3.34 -6.19
C LYS A 128 -6.58 3.95 -7.10
N GLY A 129 -7.19 3.17 -7.99
CA GLY A 129 -8.24 3.61 -8.91
C GLY A 129 -7.75 4.31 -10.18
N LYS A 130 -6.44 4.48 -10.38
CA LYS A 130 -5.91 5.00 -11.66
C LYS A 130 -6.08 3.95 -12.74
N ARG A 131 -6.60 4.37 -13.91
CA ARG A 131 -6.83 3.51 -15.07
C ARG A 131 -5.79 3.78 -16.15
N MET A 132 -5.31 2.73 -16.79
CA MET A 132 -4.42 2.79 -17.95
C MET A 132 -4.83 1.72 -18.96
N LYS A 133 -4.66 1.99 -20.25
CA LYS A 133 -4.59 0.94 -21.26
C LYS A 133 -3.16 0.44 -21.32
N LYS A 134 -2.98 -0.88 -21.32
CA LYS A 134 -1.68 -1.50 -21.57
C LYS A 134 -1.83 -2.63 -22.57
N CYS A 135 -0.75 -3.01 -23.24
CA CYS A 135 -0.79 -4.19 -24.09
C CYS A 135 -1.07 -5.46 -23.24
N SER A 136 -1.83 -6.40 -23.80
CA SER A 136 -2.06 -7.71 -23.20
C SER A 136 -0.76 -8.47 -22.91
N THR A 137 0.26 -8.27 -23.74
CA THR A 137 1.59 -8.89 -23.59
C THR A 137 2.50 -8.18 -22.60
N SER A 138 2.09 -7.03 -22.05
CA SER A 138 2.89 -6.26 -21.10
C SER A 138 3.04 -7.02 -19.77
N GLY A 139 4.27 -7.47 -19.52
CA GLY A 139 4.69 -8.19 -18.34
C GLY A 139 5.87 -7.53 -17.60
N TRP A 140 6.15 -8.05 -16.40
CA TRP A 140 7.31 -7.67 -15.61
C TRP A 140 7.98 -8.93 -15.07
N ASP A 141 9.23 -9.13 -15.46
CA ASP A 141 10.06 -10.19 -14.89
C ASP A 141 10.62 -9.73 -13.54
N LYS A 142 10.27 -10.45 -12.49
CA LYS A 142 10.67 -10.11 -11.11
C LYS A 142 12.15 -10.40 -10.83
N GLU A 143 12.73 -11.39 -11.50
CA GLU A 143 14.11 -11.84 -11.27
C GLU A 143 15.09 -10.88 -11.94
N THR A 144 14.88 -10.60 -13.21
CA THR A 144 15.74 -9.71 -14.01
C THR A 144 15.38 -8.24 -13.82
N ARG A 145 14.21 -7.95 -13.23
CA ARG A 145 13.67 -6.59 -13.04
C ARG A 145 13.55 -5.84 -14.37
N GLN A 146 13.12 -6.54 -15.41
CA GLN A 146 12.94 -6.00 -16.75
C GLN A 146 11.49 -6.14 -17.20
N ALA A 147 11.05 -5.19 -18.03
CA ALA A 147 9.77 -5.32 -18.72
C ALA A 147 9.86 -6.43 -19.75
N THR A 148 8.83 -7.26 -19.81
CA THR A 148 8.68 -8.33 -20.80
C THR A 148 7.51 -8.02 -21.72
N GLY A 149 7.64 -8.36 -23.01
CA GLY A 149 6.63 -8.07 -24.02
C GLY A 149 6.56 -6.60 -24.43
N CYS A 150 5.41 -6.18 -24.97
CA CYS A 150 5.22 -4.79 -25.40
C CYS A 150 5.10 -3.84 -24.19
N THR A 151 5.80 -2.71 -24.26
CA THR A 151 5.85 -1.71 -23.18
C THR A 151 4.82 -0.59 -23.32
N TYR A 152 3.92 -0.69 -24.30
CA TYR A 152 2.88 0.30 -24.55
C TYR A 152 1.96 0.48 -23.34
N ILE A 153 1.86 1.73 -22.86
CA ILE A 153 0.99 2.15 -21.76
C ILE A 153 0.40 3.52 -22.11
N GLU A 154 -0.91 3.65 -22.00
CA GLU A 154 -1.65 4.90 -22.16
C GLU A 154 -2.47 5.18 -20.89
N TRP A 155 -2.25 6.32 -20.24
CA TRP A 155 -2.98 6.67 -19.01
C TRP A 155 -4.31 7.35 -19.34
N LEU A 156 -5.42 6.75 -18.93
CA LEU A 156 -6.76 7.29 -19.18
C LEU A 156 -7.14 8.43 -18.22
N ASN A 157 -6.50 8.50 -17.05
CA ASN A 157 -6.76 9.50 -16.01
C ASN A 157 -5.54 10.40 -15.76
N ALA A 158 -5.01 11.04 -16.81
CA ALA A 158 -3.88 11.96 -16.69
C ALA A 158 -4.22 13.35 -16.09
N GLY A 159 -5.48 13.61 -15.73
CA GLY A 159 -5.87 14.91 -15.16
C GLY A 159 -7.15 14.88 -14.33
N LYS A 160 -7.03 14.56 -13.04
CA LYS A 160 -7.83 15.16 -11.97
C LYS A 160 -7.19 14.94 -10.62
#